data_AF-A0A4Y5YBW2-F1
#
_entry.id   AF-A0A4Y5YBW2-F1
#
_cell.length_a   1.000
_cell.length_b   1.000
_cell.length_c   1.000
_cell.angle_alpha   90.00
_cell.angle_beta   90.00
_cell.angle_gamma   90.00
#
_symmetry.space_group_name_H-M   'P 1'
#
loop_
_entity.id
_entity.type
_entity.pdbx_description
1 polymer ?
#
loop_
_entity_poly.entity_id
_entity_poly.type
_entity_poly.pdbx_seq_one_letter_code
_entity_poly.pdbx_strand_id
1 'polypeptide(L)'
;MDEYCSPTQRLANLDAIRGVGVLGIFFLNIYFMGNSFFGYAPHEIQPTADIAILIFSNFFLEGRFFSLFAMLFGVGMLIQYQRQQMSIDTANNSQPKKNVIKMRLYWLIVFGVIHAIFIFPGDILLPYGVGGLLAFRYINLNADELLQKAKWFIFLSLIPIALISLIPDEQVYTRSSALFIEQLPIWIGTYGQQLKMHLTMFGYMLLVIPLTLMWFVAGLMLLGMALYKRKVFINGLDNKTLWQCVFWTLLLSSLDSVLSISGNPMLEAISDLLVWLSAVAMALIYIHFICKFCQNSASKLTLLQNVGRLAFSLYILQSIVGILLLRYIAPEWLYTLDRIGYMSIAIIYSVLQLALASLYLRKFNQGPLEKLWRGLVSRTS
;
A
#
# COMPACT_ATOMS: atom_id res chain seq x y z
N MET A 1 -32.03 16.75 -6.20
CA MET A 1 -31.40 17.45 -5.07
C MET A 1 -30.60 16.41 -4.31
N ASP A 2 -29.39 16.14 -4.79
CA ASP A 2 -28.52 15.14 -4.20
C ASP A 2 -27.79 15.79 -3.02
N GLU A 3 -28.12 15.35 -1.80
CA GLU A 3 -27.32 15.63 -0.60
C GLU A 3 -25.96 14.93 -0.72
N TYR A 4 -25.09 15.52 -1.54
CA TYR A 4 -23.66 15.39 -1.35
C TYR A 4 -23.33 16.23 -0.11
N CYS A 5 -22.75 15.58 0.90
CA CYS A 5 -22.12 16.24 2.03
C CYS A 5 -21.31 17.45 1.52
N SER A 6 -21.43 18.60 2.18
CA SER A 6 -20.80 19.83 1.72
C SER A 6 -19.31 19.57 1.37
N PRO A 7 -18.81 20.01 0.21
CA PRO A 7 -17.47 19.70 -0.31
C PRO A 7 -16.31 20.08 0.63
N THR A 8 -16.63 20.93 1.61
CA THR A 8 -15.77 21.54 2.62
C THR A 8 -15.57 20.67 3.87
N GLN A 9 -16.44 19.70 4.16
CA GLN A 9 -16.30 18.89 5.36
C GLN A 9 -15.27 17.78 5.16
N ARG A 10 -14.23 17.80 5.99
CA ARG A 10 -13.15 16.82 5.97
C ARG A 10 -13.68 15.47 6.47
N LEU A 11 -13.46 14.41 5.69
CA LEU A 11 -13.89 13.06 6.07
C LEU A 11 -12.88 12.43 7.02
N ALA A 12 -13.14 12.52 8.32
CA ALA A 12 -12.32 11.94 9.40
C ALA A 12 -12.09 10.43 9.21
N ASN A 13 -13.09 9.71 8.68
CA ASN A 13 -12.96 8.29 8.33
C ASN A 13 -11.80 8.07 7.35
N LEU A 14 -11.68 8.86 6.28
CA LEU A 14 -10.64 8.66 5.28
C LEU A 14 -9.24 8.87 5.86
N ASP A 15 -9.08 9.86 6.73
CA ASP A 15 -7.79 10.10 7.39
C ASP A 15 -7.45 8.96 8.37
N ALA A 16 -8.43 8.45 9.13
CA ALA A 16 -8.21 7.31 10.03
C ALA A 16 -7.82 6.04 9.24
N ILE A 17 -8.53 5.73 8.15
CA ILE A 17 -8.22 4.57 7.31
C ILE A 17 -6.84 4.74 6.66
N ARG A 18 -6.48 5.94 6.18
CA ARG A 18 -5.12 6.23 5.66
C ARG A 18 -4.05 6.02 6.73
N GLY A 19 -4.32 6.42 7.97
CA GLY A 19 -3.45 6.19 9.12
C GLY A 19 -3.19 4.72 9.37
N VAL A 20 -4.25 3.90 9.39
CA VAL A 20 -4.11 2.43 9.49
C VAL A 20 -3.34 1.87 8.31
N GLY A 21 -3.61 2.33 7.09
CA GLY A 21 -2.93 1.89 5.88
C GLY A 21 -1.42 2.13 5.92
N VAL A 22 -0.98 3.35 6.29
CA VAL A 22 0.45 3.66 6.33
C VAL A 22 1.18 2.99 7.50
N LEU A 23 0.54 2.79 8.65
CA LEU A 23 1.18 2.00 9.73
C LEU A 23 1.29 0.53 9.32
N GLY A 24 0.23 -0.02 8.74
CA GLY A 24 0.15 -1.42 8.33
C GLY A 24 1.13 -1.80 7.22
N ILE A 25 1.41 -0.90 6.26
CA ILE A 25 2.39 -1.18 5.19
C ILE A 25 3.79 -1.47 5.74
N PHE A 26 4.15 -0.90 6.90
CA PHE A 26 5.46 -1.08 7.50
C PHE A 26 5.69 -2.52 7.98
N PHE A 27 4.64 -3.20 8.44
CA PHE A 27 4.70 -4.58 8.90
C PHE A 27 5.12 -5.57 7.81
N LEU A 28 4.83 -5.26 6.55
CA LEU A 28 5.27 -6.06 5.41
C LEU A 28 6.67 -5.63 4.99
N ASN A 29 6.87 -4.33 4.83
CA ASN A 29 8.11 -3.76 4.32
C ASN A 29 9.32 -4.04 5.21
N ILE A 30 9.14 -4.22 6.51
CA ILE A 30 10.26 -4.47 7.43
C ILE A 30 11.02 -5.76 7.06
N TYR A 31 10.32 -6.80 6.57
CA TYR A 31 10.97 -8.04 6.13
C TYR A 31 11.83 -7.83 4.91
N PHE A 32 11.31 -7.08 3.94
CA PHE A 32 12.03 -6.72 2.71
C PHE A 32 13.20 -5.77 2.99
N MET A 33 13.03 -4.84 3.95
CA MET A 33 14.11 -3.93 4.35
C MET A 33 15.27 -4.68 5.02
N GLY A 34 14.95 -5.69 5.83
CA GLY A 34 15.92 -6.53 6.52
C GLY A 34 16.60 -7.55 5.62
N ASN A 35 15.88 -8.47 5.00
CA ASN A 35 16.49 -9.65 4.39
C ASN A 35 16.87 -9.41 2.91
N SER A 36 15.88 -9.32 2.02
CA SER A 36 16.08 -9.05 0.60
C SER A 36 14.78 -8.63 -0.08
N PHE A 37 14.81 -8.47 -1.40
CA PHE A 37 13.62 -8.26 -2.21
C PHE A 37 12.62 -9.44 -2.21
N PHE A 38 13.05 -10.63 -1.80
CA PHE A 38 12.16 -11.79 -1.64
C PHE A 38 11.39 -11.79 -0.31
N GLY A 39 11.64 -10.81 0.56
CA GLY A 39 10.99 -10.71 1.86
C GLY A 39 11.69 -11.55 2.92
N TYR A 40 10.94 -12.16 3.83
CA TYR A 40 11.50 -12.87 4.99
C TYR A 40 12.20 -14.16 4.56
N ALA A 41 13.47 -14.34 4.95
CA ALA A 41 14.19 -15.61 4.82
C ALA A 41 13.93 -16.47 6.06
N PRO A 42 13.30 -17.64 5.95
CA PRO A 42 13.11 -18.52 7.09
C PRO A 42 14.44 -19.06 7.64
N HIS A 43 14.49 -19.27 8.96
CA HIS A 43 15.53 -20.06 9.60
C HIS A 43 15.47 -21.52 9.13
N GLU A 44 16.59 -22.23 9.09
CA GLU A 44 16.61 -23.67 8.77
C GLU A 44 15.67 -24.46 9.69
N ILE A 45 15.81 -24.21 10.98
CA ILE A 45 14.88 -24.69 12.00
C ILE A 45 13.92 -23.55 12.29
N GLN A 46 12.75 -23.59 11.65
CA GLN A 46 11.75 -22.55 11.82
C GLN A 46 11.15 -22.60 13.23
N PRO A 47 11.20 -21.50 14.01
CA PRO A 47 10.46 -21.41 15.25
C PRO A 47 8.96 -21.57 15.00
N THR A 48 8.24 -22.25 15.89
CA THR A 48 6.77 -22.37 15.79
C THR A 48 6.08 -21.01 15.78
N ALA A 49 6.68 -20.01 16.45
CA ALA A 49 6.24 -18.63 16.41
C ALA A 49 6.31 -17.99 15.02
N ASP A 50 7.29 -18.35 14.18
CA ASP A 50 7.37 -17.84 12.81
C ASP A 50 6.20 -18.33 11.99
N ILE A 51 5.84 -19.61 12.10
CA ILE A 51 4.69 -20.17 11.41
C ILE A 51 3.40 -19.52 11.89
N ALA A 52 3.24 -19.32 13.20
CA ALA A 52 2.07 -18.64 13.76
C ALA A 52 1.96 -17.19 13.26
N ILE A 53 3.07 -16.45 13.16
CA ILE A 53 3.09 -15.09 12.63
C ILE A 53 2.87 -15.06 11.13
N LEU A 54 3.38 -16.05 10.38
CA LEU A 54 3.11 -16.18 8.94
C LEU A 54 1.61 -16.36 8.70
N ILE A 55 0.97 -17.31 9.39
CA ILE A 55 -0.48 -17.54 9.28
C ILE A 55 -1.23 -16.27 9.69
N PHE A 56 -0.84 -15.61 10.80
CA PHE A 56 -1.44 -14.34 11.18
C PHE A 56 -1.26 -13.26 10.10
N SER A 57 -0.09 -13.17 9.47
CA SER A 57 0.19 -12.23 8.37
C SER A 57 -0.71 -12.50 7.19
N ASN A 58 -0.82 -13.76 6.75
CA ASN A 58 -1.69 -14.17 5.65
C ASN A 58 -3.15 -13.79 5.91
N PHE A 59 -3.57 -13.84 7.18
CA PHE A 59 -4.92 -13.48 7.62
C PHE A 59 -5.16 -12.02 8.00
N PHE A 60 -4.14 -11.16 8.17
CA PHE A 60 -4.36 -9.79 8.66
C PHE A 60 -3.41 -8.73 8.10
N LEU A 61 -2.26 -9.09 7.53
CA LEU A 61 -1.26 -8.11 7.08
C LEU A 61 -1.04 -8.18 5.56
N GLU A 62 -0.75 -9.37 5.03
CA GLU A 62 -0.26 -9.60 3.66
C GLU A 62 -1.15 -8.97 2.60
N GLY A 63 -0.60 -8.02 1.82
CA GLY A 63 -1.28 -7.31 0.72
C GLY A 63 -2.46 -6.40 1.09
N ARG A 64 -2.95 -6.44 2.34
CA ARG A 64 -4.22 -5.78 2.76
C ARG A 64 -4.08 -4.27 2.84
N PHE A 65 -3.00 -3.80 3.44
CA PHE A 65 -2.74 -2.36 3.56
C PHE A 65 -2.37 -1.74 2.22
N PHE A 66 -1.72 -2.50 1.34
CA PHE A 66 -1.52 -2.12 -0.06
C PHE A 66 -2.87 -1.93 -0.77
N SER A 67 -3.78 -2.89 -0.65
CA SER A 67 -5.12 -2.81 -1.28
C SER A 67 -5.95 -1.64 -0.75
N LEU A 68 -5.94 -1.47 0.57
CA LEU A 68 -6.61 -0.38 1.27
C LEU A 68 -6.05 0.99 0.85
N PHE A 69 -4.73 1.15 0.78
CA PHE A 69 -4.11 2.42 0.41
C PHE A 69 -4.39 2.78 -1.06
N ALA A 70 -4.38 1.81 -1.98
CA ALA A 70 -4.75 2.00 -3.38
C ALA A 70 -6.21 2.48 -3.54
N MET A 71 -7.15 1.84 -2.84
CA MET A 71 -8.56 2.28 -2.82
C MET A 71 -8.68 3.72 -2.32
N LEU A 72 -8.04 4.08 -1.20
CA LEU A 72 -8.08 5.43 -0.62
C LEU A 72 -7.41 6.48 -1.50
N PHE A 73 -6.40 6.09 -2.26
CA PHE A 73 -5.78 6.96 -3.25
C PHE A 73 -6.76 7.29 -4.37
N GLY A 74 -7.47 6.28 -4.89
CA GLY A 74 -8.58 6.46 -5.85
C GLY A 74 -9.66 7.40 -5.33
N VAL A 75 -10.13 7.20 -4.09
CA VAL A 75 -11.08 8.11 -3.43
C VAL A 75 -10.53 9.53 -3.31
N GLY A 76 -9.27 9.67 -2.91
CA GLY A 76 -8.59 10.95 -2.80
C GLY A 76 -8.54 11.72 -4.13
N MET A 77 -8.26 11.02 -5.23
CA MET A 77 -8.29 11.60 -6.58
C MET A 77 -9.71 12.05 -6.97
N LEU A 78 -10.73 11.22 -6.74
CA LEU A 78 -12.12 11.54 -7.06
C LEU A 78 -12.62 12.77 -6.29
N ILE A 79 -12.33 12.86 -4.99
CA ILE A 79 -12.68 14.03 -4.17
C ILE A 79 -11.98 15.29 -4.69
N GLN A 80 -10.69 15.20 -5.05
CA GLN A 80 -9.96 16.33 -5.62
C GLN A 80 -10.56 16.78 -6.95
N TYR A 81 -10.98 15.83 -7.78
CA TYR A 81 -11.63 16.10 -9.07
C TYR A 81 -13.00 16.77 -8.90
N GLN A 82 -13.84 16.27 -7.99
CA GLN A 82 -15.13 16.87 -7.65
C GLN A 82 -14.98 18.31 -7.14
N ARG A 83 -14.00 18.56 -6.26
CA ARG A 83 -13.69 19.92 -5.77
C ARG A 83 -13.26 20.88 -6.88
N GLN A 84 -12.51 20.38 -7.87
CA GLN A 84 -12.10 21.19 -9.02
C GLN A 84 -13.28 21.56 -9.90
N GLN A 85 -14.18 20.62 -10.20
CA GLN A 85 -15.40 20.89 -10.97
C GLN A 85 -16.29 21.93 -10.28
N MET A 86 -16.58 21.77 -8.98
CA MET A 86 -17.40 22.75 -8.26
C MET A 86 -16.78 24.16 -8.20
N SER A 87 -15.45 24.25 -8.11
CA SER A 87 -14.74 25.54 -8.17
C SER A 87 -14.83 26.19 -9.54
N ILE A 88 -14.97 25.42 -10.62
CA ILE A 88 -15.16 25.92 -11.98
C ILE A 88 -16.62 26.39 -12.14
N ASP A 89 -17.59 25.62 -11.67
CA ASP A 89 -19.01 25.99 -11.78
C ASP A 89 -19.35 27.29 -11.02
N THR A 90 -18.64 27.58 -9.93
CA THR A 90 -18.87 28.78 -9.10
C THR A 90 -18.17 30.04 -9.64
N ALA A 91 -17.06 29.87 -10.36
CA ALA A 91 -16.32 30.98 -10.94
C ALA A 91 -16.57 30.97 -12.44
N ASN A 92 -17.32 31.95 -12.97
CA ASN A 92 -17.56 32.21 -14.41
C ASN A 92 -16.26 32.48 -15.23
N ASN A 93 -15.19 31.72 -14.98
CA ASN A 93 -13.86 31.95 -15.47
C ASN A 93 -13.46 30.79 -16.39
N SER A 94 -13.54 31.06 -17.68
CA SER A 94 -13.35 30.17 -18.83
C SER A 94 -11.90 29.72 -19.04
N GLN A 95 -11.03 29.81 -18.02
CA GLN A 95 -9.65 29.36 -18.16
C GLN A 95 -9.53 27.91 -17.68
N PRO A 96 -9.05 26.99 -18.54
CA PRO A 96 -8.80 25.61 -18.12
C PRO A 96 -7.66 25.65 -17.10
N LYS A 97 -7.98 25.50 -15.81
CA LYS A 97 -6.96 25.17 -14.81
C LYS A 97 -6.22 23.95 -15.35
N LYS A 98 -4.88 24.03 -15.50
CA LYS A 98 -4.09 22.90 -16.02
C LYS A 98 -4.42 21.66 -15.19
N ASN A 99 -4.24 20.47 -15.75
CA ASN A 99 -4.62 19.21 -15.12
C ASN A 99 -3.80 18.94 -13.82
N VAL A 100 -4.14 19.61 -12.71
CA VAL A 100 -3.47 19.55 -11.42
C VAL A 100 -3.36 18.10 -10.95
N ILE A 101 -4.40 17.29 -11.17
CA ILE A 101 -4.41 15.87 -10.80
C ILE A 101 -3.36 15.09 -11.59
N LYS A 102 -3.24 15.30 -12.91
CA LYS A 102 -2.18 14.68 -13.71
C LYS A 102 -0.80 15.10 -13.23
N MET A 103 -0.59 16.38 -12.92
CA MET A 103 0.69 16.86 -12.38
C MET A 103 1.01 16.24 -11.02
N ARG A 104 0.01 16.05 -10.15
CA ARG A 104 0.18 15.33 -8.88
C ARG A 104 0.67 13.91 -9.13
N LEU A 105 0.07 13.20 -10.08
CA LEU A 105 0.44 11.85 -10.44
C LEU A 105 1.85 11.77 -11.05
N TYR A 106 2.21 12.68 -11.95
CA TYR A 106 3.58 12.74 -12.50
C TYR A 106 4.62 13.01 -11.42
N TRP A 107 4.38 13.95 -10.50
CA TRP A 107 5.29 14.16 -9.38
C TRP A 107 5.34 12.95 -8.43
N LEU A 108 4.25 12.22 -8.27
CA LEU A 108 4.24 10.98 -7.49
C LEU A 108 5.13 9.90 -8.14
N ILE A 109 5.07 9.77 -9.47
CA ILE A 109 5.99 8.92 -10.26
C ILE A 109 7.43 9.35 -10.01
N VAL A 110 7.75 10.65 -10.08
CA VAL A 110 9.10 11.16 -9.83
C VAL A 110 9.56 10.81 -8.41
N PHE A 111 8.73 11.01 -7.40
CA PHE A 111 9.07 10.61 -6.03
C PHE A 111 9.28 9.11 -5.90
N GLY A 112 8.46 8.29 -6.56
CA GLY A 112 8.62 6.85 -6.58
C GLY A 112 9.91 6.38 -7.24
N VAL A 113 10.30 6.99 -8.37
CA VAL A 113 11.59 6.70 -9.02
C VAL A 113 12.76 7.05 -8.10
N ILE A 114 12.72 8.23 -7.48
CA ILE A 114 13.77 8.64 -6.53
C ILE A 114 13.83 7.68 -5.35
N HIS A 115 12.68 7.33 -4.77
CA HIS A 115 12.62 6.45 -3.62
C HIS A 115 13.08 5.03 -3.97
N ALA A 116 12.62 4.45 -5.08
CA ALA A 116 12.98 3.11 -5.54
C ALA A 116 14.49 2.94 -5.79
N ILE A 117 15.14 3.96 -6.37
CA ILE A 117 16.56 3.91 -6.70
C ILE A 117 17.42 4.25 -5.48
N PHE A 118 17.15 5.37 -4.81
CA PHE A 118 18.09 5.93 -3.82
C PHE A 118 17.81 5.49 -2.38
N ILE A 119 16.59 5.03 -2.09
CA ILE A 119 16.16 4.68 -0.72
C ILE A 119 15.88 3.18 -0.67
N PHE A 120 14.76 2.72 -1.23
CA PHE A 120 14.28 1.35 -1.05
C PHE A 120 13.54 0.86 -2.30
N PRO A 121 13.93 -0.29 -2.90
CA PRO A 121 13.31 -0.77 -4.13
C PRO A 121 11.86 -1.24 -3.96
N GLY A 122 11.37 -1.51 -2.75
CA GLY A 122 9.96 -1.84 -2.49
C GLY A 122 9.01 -0.63 -2.48
N ASP A 123 9.16 0.28 -3.43
CA ASP A 123 8.36 1.50 -3.55
C ASP A 123 6.93 1.21 -4.05
N ILE A 124 5.93 1.84 -3.41
CA ILE A 124 4.53 1.82 -3.88
C ILE A 124 4.15 3.08 -4.66
N LEU A 125 4.92 4.16 -4.59
CA LEU A 125 4.53 5.45 -5.17
C LEU A 125 4.53 5.41 -6.70
N LEU A 126 5.51 4.76 -7.31
CA LEU A 126 5.61 4.57 -8.75
C LEU A 126 4.40 3.80 -9.31
N PRO A 127 4.06 2.57 -8.85
CA PRO A 127 2.88 1.87 -9.36
C PRO A 127 1.58 2.64 -9.10
N TYR A 128 1.51 3.43 -8.02
CA TYR A 128 0.34 4.27 -7.73
C TYR A 128 0.23 5.47 -8.66
N GLY A 129 1.35 6.11 -9.01
CA GLY A 129 1.38 7.20 -9.96
C GLY A 129 0.94 6.74 -11.35
N VAL A 130 1.49 5.62 -11.81
CA VAL A 130 1.16 5.03 -13.12
C VAL A 130 -0.28 4.49 -13.15
N GLY A 131 -0.66 3.69 -12.16
CA GLY A 131 -2.03 3.18 -12.01
C GLY A 131 -3.06 4.31 -11.84
N GLY A 132 -2.69 5.39 -11.16
CA GLY A 132 -3.51 6.59 -11.00
C GLY A 132 -3.71 7.35 -12.30
N LEU A 133 -2.71 7.45 -13.18
CA LEU A 133 -2.88 8.04 -14.51
C LEU A 133 -3.87 7.25 -15.36
N LEU A 134 -3.84 5.91 -15.27
CA LEU A 134 -4.79 5.04 -15.94
C LEU A 134 -6.20 5.18 -15.34
N ALA A 135 -6.33 5.09 -14.02
CA ALA A 135 -7.61 5.21 -13.32
C ALA A 135 -8.26 6.59 -13.53
N PHE A 136 -7.46 7.66 -13.64
CA PHE A 136 -7.94 9.01 -13.91
C PHE A 136 -8.72 9.12 -15.23
N ARG A 137 -8.43 8.29 -16.23
CA ARG A 137 -9.18 8.27 -17.50
C ARG A 137 -10.64 7.88 -17.32
N TYR A 138 -10.97 7.17 -16.23
CA TYR A 138 -12.30 6.64 -15.95
C TYR A 138 -13.01 7.37 -14.81
N ILE A 139 -12.44 8.48 -14.30
CA ILE A 139 -12.93 9.19 -13.10
C ILE A 139 -14.39 9.68 -13.20
N ASN A 140 -14.87 9.91 -14.42
CA ASN A 140 -16.22 10.37 -14.73
C ASN A 140 -17.28 9.27 -14.77
N LEU A 141 -16.89 8.00 -14.87
CA LEU A 141 -17.83 6.89 -14.97
C LEU A 141 -18.70 6.78 -13.71
N ASN A 142 -19.92 6.24 -13.84
CA ASN A 142 -20.81 6.01 -12.71
C ASN A 142 -20.29 4.86 -11.81
N ALA A 143 -20.92 4.64 -10.66
CA ALA A 143 -20.44 3.66 -9.68
C ALA A 143 -20.40 2.22 -10.22
N ASP A 144 -21.37 1.83 -11.05
CA ASP A 144 -21.47 0.47 -11.58
C ASP A 144 -20.46 0.23 -12.70
N GLU A 145 -20.27 1.22 -13.58
CA GLU A 145 -19.24 1.21 -14.61
C GLU A 145 -17.83 1.15 -14.00
N LEU A 146 -17.57 1.94 -12.96
CA LEU A 146 -16.31 1.90 -12.22
C LEU A 146 -16.07 0.52 -11.60
N LEU A 147 -17.10 -0.09 -11.00
CA LEU A 147 -17.02 -1.42 -10.42
C LEU A 147 -16.73 -2.50 -11.48
N GLN A 148 -17.37 -2.39 -12.65
CA GLN A 148 -17.12 -3.32 -13.75
C GLN A 148 -15.70 -3.20 -14.29
N LYS A 149 -15.18 -1.98 -14.47
CA LYS A 149 -13.78 -1.75 -14.87
C LYS A 149 -12.80 -2.22 -13.81
N ALA A 150 -13.10 -2.02 -12.53
CA ALA A 150 -12.28 -2.51 -11.42
C ALA A 150 -12.11 -4.03 -11.47
N LYS A 151 -13.21 -4.78 -11.64
CA LYS A 151 -13.17 -6.24 -11.79
C LYS A 151 -12.31 -6.68 -12.97
N TRP A 152 -12.49 -6.04 -14.13
CA TRP A 152 -11.70 -6.33 -15.32
C TRP A 152 -10.21 -6.06 -15.13
N PHE A 153 -9.84 -4.96 -14.49
CA PHE A 153 -8.43 -4.60 -14.28
C PHE A 153 -7.74 -5.51 -13.25
N ILE A 154 -8.44 -5.84 -12.16
CA ILE A 154 -7.94 -6.82 -11.19
C ILE A 154 -7.78 -8.17 -11.88
N PHE A 155 -8.79 -8.66 -12.61
CA PHE A 155 -8.68 -9.92 -13.34
C PHE A 155 -7.52 -9.92 -14.35
N LEU A 156 -7.37 -8.84 -15.13
CA LEU A 156 -6.29 -8.70 -16.10
C LEU A 156 -4.91 -8.74 -15.45
N SER A 157 -4.76 -8.20 -14.24
CA SER A 157 -3.49 -8.25 -13.49
C SER A 157 -3.12 -9.66 -13.01
N LEU A 158 -4.12 -10.52 -12.75
CA LEU A 158 -3.89 -11.87 -12.21
C LEU A 158 -3.35 -12.84 -13.27
N ILE A 159 -3.63 -12.61 -14.56
CA ILE A 159 -3.13 -13.46 -15.65
C ILE A 159 -1.60 -13.48 -15.70
N PRO A 160 -0.90 -12.33 -15.85
CA PRO A 160 0.56 -12.31 -15.87
C PRO A 160 1.17 -12.70 -14.52
N ILE A 161 0.51 -12.40 -13.39
CA ILE A 161 0.97 -12.89 -12.07
C ILE A 161 0.95 -14.42 -12.06
N ALA A 162 -0.15 -15.04 -12.50
CA ALA A 162 -0.27 -16.49 -12.57
C ALA A 162 0.79 -17.10 -13.50
N LEU A 163 1.01 -16.50 -14.67
CA LEU A 163 2.05 -16.96 -15.60
C LEU A 163 3.45 -16.86 -15.02
N ILE A 164 3.76 -15.79 -14.28
CA ILE A 164 5.05 -15.62 -13.61
C ILE A 164 5.19 -16.64 -12.47
N SER A 165 4.17 -16.82 -11.64
CA SER A 165 4.20 -17.78 -10.53
C SER A 165 4.30 -19.24 -11.01
N LEU A 166 3.89 -19.56 -12.25
CA LEU A 166 4.09 -20.89 -12.85
C LEU A 166 5.53 -21.15 -13.31
N ILE A 167 6.38 -20.12 -13.38
CA ILE A 167 7.81 -20.31 -13.65
C ILE A 167 8.42 -20.85 -12.37
N PRO A 168 8.96 -22.09 -12.37
CA PRO A 168 9.52 -22.68 -11.16
C PRO A 168 10.65 -21.80 -10.62
N ASP A 169 10.55 -21.41 -9.35
CA ASP A 169 11.69 -20.82 -8.67
C ASP A 169 12.64 -21.96 -8.28
N GLU A 170 13.70 -22.14 -9.07
CA GLU A 170 14.71 -23.17 -8.82
C GLU A 170 15.52 -22.88 -7.54
N GLN A 171 15.41 -21.67 -6.97
CA GLN A 171 16.24 -21.22 -5.85
C GLN A 171 15.40 -20.98 -4.60
N VAL A 172 15.49 -21.91 -3.64
CA VAL A 172 14.87 -21.74 -2.33
C VAL A 172 15.53 -20.57 -1.59
N TYR A 173 14.72 -19.64 -1.06
CA TYR A 173 15.21 -18.50 -0.28
C TYR A 173 15.06 -18.76 1.23
N THR A 174 16.09 -19.34 1.84
CA THR A 174 16.24 -19.52 3.30
C THR A 174 17.58 -18.96 3.76
N ARG A 175 17.76 -18.77 5.08
CA ARG A 175 19.02 -18.23 5.61
C ARG A 175 20.27 -19.04 5.30
N SER A 176 20.11 -20.33 5.00
CA SER A 176 21.23 -21.20 4.61
C SER A 176 21.37 -21.40 3.11
N SER A 177 20.45 -20.84 2.31
CA SER A 177 20.55 -20.98 0.86
C SER A 177 21.68 -20.13 0.29
N ALA A 178 22.26 -20.60 -0.82
CA ALA A 178 23.31 -19.89 -1.52
C ALA A 178 22.86 -18.47 -1.90
N LEU A 179 21.59 -18.32 -2.29
CA LEU A 179 20.99 -17.04 -2.67
C LEU A 179 21.02 -16.03 -1.51
N PHE A 180 20.66 -16.44 -0.29
CA PHE A 180 20.74 -15.57 0.88
C PHE A 180 22.18 -15.17 1.22
N ILE A 181 23.10 -16.15 1.18
CA ILE A 181 24.52 -15.94 1.49
C ILE A 181 25.16 -14.97 0.49
N GLU A 182 24.76 -15.00 -0.78
CA GLU A 182 25.24 -14.09 -1.82
C GLU A 182 24.63 -12.69 -1.71
N GLN A 183 23.32 -12.59 -1.45
CA GLN A 183 22.60 -11.31 -1.46
C GLN A 183 22.80 -10.48 -0.19
N LEU A 184 22.83 -11.13 0.98
CA LEU A 184 22.86 -10.41 2.26
C LEU A 184 24.07 -9.46 2.38
N PRO A 185 25.31 -9.84 2.02
CA PRO A 185 26.46 -8.93 2.07
C PRO A 185 26.31 -7.70 1.16
N ILE A 186 25.59 -7.81 0.05
CA ILE A 186 25.25 -6.67 -0.82
C ILE A 186 24.17 -5.81 -0.14
N TRP A 187 23.18 -6.45 0.50
CA TRP A 187 22.08 -5.79 1.21
C TRP A 187 22.57 -4.92 2.37
N ILE A 188 23.55 -5.38 3.14
CA ILE A 188 24.22 -4.62 4.22
C ILE A 188 25.52 -3.93 3.78
N GLY A 189 25.85 -4.02 2.50
CA GLY A 189 27.10 -3.53 1.94
C GLY A 189 27.17 -2.01 1.84
N THR A 190 28.19 -1.51 1.16
CA THR A 190 28.33 -0.07 0.91
C THR A 190 27.13 0.50 0.15
N TYR A 191 26.85 1.79 0.32
CA TYR A 191 25.74 2.45 -0.40
C TYR A 191 25.85 2.28 -1.93
N GLY A 192 27.06 2.29 -2.49
CA GLY A 192 27.27 2.08 -3.92
C GLY A 192 26.90 0.67 -4.40
N GLN A 193 27.13 -0.36 -3.59
CA GLN A 193 26.67 -1.74 -3.89
C GLN A 193 25.14 -1.82 -3.82
N GLN A 194 24.54 -1.25 -2.77
CA GLN A 194 23.09 -1.20 -2.63
C GLN A 194 22.42 -0.44 -3.78
N LEU A 195 22.98 0.70 -4.19
CA LEU A 195 22.47 1.51 -5.30
C LEU A 195 22.48 0.76 -6.64
N LYS A 196 23.56 0.01 -6.93
CA LYS A 196 23.62 -0.83 -8.15
C LYS A 196 22.53 -1.89 -8.15
N MET A 197 22.33 -2.56 -7.02
CA MET A 197 21.28 -3.55 -6.85
C MET A 197 19.87 -2.91 -6.97
N HIS A 198 19.64 -1.74 -6.37
CA HIS A 198 18.39 -1.01 -6.52
C HIS A 198 18.12 -0.62 -7.98
N LEU A 199 19.14 -0.20 -8.74
CA LEU A 199 19.01 0.08 -10.18
C LEU A 199 18.60 -1.17 -10.97
N THR A 200 19.21 -2.32 -10.69
CA THR A 200 18.83 -3.60 -11.31
C THR A 200 17.38 -3.97 -10.98
N MET A 201 16.99 -3.89 -9.71
CA MET A 201 15.61 -4.16 -9.25
C MET A 201 14.61 -3.19 -9.86
N PHE A 202 14.96 -1.90 -9.94
CA PHE A 202 14.15 -0.89 -10.61
C PHE A 202 13.94 -1.22 -12.09
N GLY A 203 14.97 -1.71 -12.79
CA GLY A 203 14.85 -2.22 -14.15
C GLY A 203 13.82 -3.34 -14.28
N TYR A 204 13.84 -4.33 -13.38
CA TYR A 204 12.82 -5.38 -13.32
C TYR A 204 11.43 -4.81 -13.03
N MET A 205 11.30 -3.87 -12.09
CA MET A 205 10.03 -3.23 -11.77
C MET A 205 9.43 -2.50 -12.97
N LEU A 206 10.25 -1.83 -13.79
CA LEU A 206 9.76 -1.15 -15.01
C LEU A 206 9.11 -2.11 -16.01
N LEU A 207 9.56 -3.38 -16.05
CA LEU A 207 8.94 -4.42 -16.88
C LEU A 207 7.67 -4.98 -16.22
N VAL A 208 7.73 -5.23 -14.91
CA VAL A 208 6.63 -5.87 -14.17
C VAL A 208 5.43 -4.95 -14.00
N ILE A 209 5.64 -3.66 -13.68
CA ILE A 209 4.56 -2.70 -13.40
C ILE A 209 3.50 -2.64 -14.51
N PRO A 210 3.83 -2.39 -15.80
CA PRO A 210 2.83 -2.27 -16.85
C PRO A 210 2.13 -3.62 -17.16
N LEU A 211 2.74 -4.74 -16.79
CA LEU A 211 2.16 -6.07 -16.98
C LEU A 211 1.23 -6.46 -15.82
N THR A 212 1.58 -6.14 -14.58
CA THR A 212 0.87 -6.60 -13.37
C THR A 212 0.32 -5.43 -12.56
N LEU A 213 1.19 -4.75 -11.79
CA LEU A 213 0.81 -3.84 -10.70
C LEU A 213 0.02 -2.62 -11.17
N MET A 214 0.29 -2.09 -12.36
CA MET A 214 -0.46 -0.95 -12.92
C MET A 214 -1.95 -1.28 -13.01
N TRP A 215 -2.29 -2.46 -13.53
CA TRP A 215 -3.68 -2.90 -13.69
C TRP A 215 -4.32 -3.18 -12.34
N PHE A 216 -3.62 -3.88 -11.46
CA PHE A 216 -4.13 -4.20 -10.12
C PHE A 216 -4.42 -2.93 -9.31
N VAL A 217 -3.45 -2.02 -9.24
CA VAL A 217 -3.56 -0.75 -8.52
C VAL A 217 -4.63 0.15 -9.14
N ALA A 218 -4.69 0.28 -10.48
CA ALA A 218 -5.75 1.03 -11.14
C ALA A 218 -7.13 0.42 -10.84
N GLY A 219 -7.27 -0.90 -10.87
CA GLY A 219 -8.50 -1.61 -10.53
C GLY A 219 -8.96 -1.33 -9.10
N LEU A 220 -8.04 -1.36 -8.13
CA LEU A 220 -8.33 -1.00 -6.75
C LEU A 220 -8.69 0.48 -6.58
N MET A 221 -8.02 1.39 -7.30
CA MET A 221 -8.40 2.81 -7.29
C MET A 221 -9.83 3.01 -7.81
N LEU A 222 -10.21 2.33 -8.90
CA LEU A 222 -11.56 2.38 -9.45
C LEU A 222 -12.59 1.77 -8.50
N LEU A 223 -12.25 0.66 -7.83
CA LEU A 223 -13.06 0.05 -6.77
C LEU A 223 -13.29 1.05 -5.63
N GLY A 224 -12.24 1.70 -5.15
CA GLY A 224 -12.33 2.74 -4.12
C GLY A 224 -13.25 3.88 -4.54
N MET A 225 -13.13 4.37 -5.77
CA MET A 225 -14.01 5.41 -6.33
C MET A 225 -15.48 4.96 -6.38
N ALA A 226 -15.76 3.73 -6.83
CA ALA A 226 -17.11 3.17 -6.86
C ALA A 226 -17.73 3.06 -5.45
N LEU A 227 -16.97 2.53 -4.50
CA LEU A 227 -17.40 2.39 -3.11
C LEU A 227 -17.64 3.75 -2.43
N TYR A 228 -16.82 4.76 -2.76
CA TYR A 228 -17.05 6.13 -2.31
C TYR A 228 -18.35 6.72 -2.87
N LYS A 229 -18.62 6.55 -4.17
CA LYS A 229 -19.91 6.97 -4.76
C LYS A 229 -21.10 6.27 -4.10
N ARG A 230 -20.92 5.03 -3.63
CA ARG A 230 -21.91 4.27 -2.85
C ARG A 230 -21.91 4.57 -1.34
N LYS A 231 -21.19 5.61 -0.89
CA LYS A 231 -21.12 6.06 0.51
C LYS A 231 -20.55 5.03 1.51
N VAL A 232 -19.81 4.01 1.05
CA VAL A 232 -19.22 2.96 1.92
C VAL A 232 -18.21 3.54 2.90
N PHE A 233 -17.42 4.54 2.50
CA PHE A 233 -16.44 5.22 3.39
C PHE A 233 -17.10 6.11 4.46
N ILE A 234 -18.43 6.27 4.41
CA ILE A 234 -19.22 7.01 5.40
C ILE A 234 -19.98 6.01 6.28
N ASN A 235 -20.74 5.11 5.65
CA ASN A 235 -21.69 4.23 6.34
C ASN A 235 -21.11 2.87 6.75
N GLY A 236 -19.98 2.47 6.16
CA GLY A 236 -19.50 1.09 6.13
C GLY A 236 -20.24 0.23 5.09
N LEU A 237 -19.83 -1.04 5.00
CA LEU A 237 -20.54 -2.06 4.21
C LEU A 237 -21.91 -2.41 4.83
N ASP A 238 -22.85 -2.85 4.00
CA ASP A 238 -24.06 -3.54 4.47
C ASP A 238 -23.74 -4.94 5.02
N ASN A 239 -24.65 -5.51 5.80
CA ASN A 239 -24.42 -6.78 6.48
C ASN A 239 -24.17 -7.94 5.52
N LYS A 240 -24.86 -7.99 4.37
CA LYS A 240 -24.69 -9.07 3.40
C LYS A 240 -23.29 -9.01 2.79
N THR A 241 -22.87 -7.83 2.30
CA THR A 241 -21.53 -7.67 1.74
C THR A 241 -20.43 -7.85 2.79
N LEU A 242 -20.63 -7.41 4.04
CA LEU A 242 -19.68 -7.65 5.12
C LEU A 242 -19.45 -9.15 5.33
N TRP A 243 -20.51 -9.94 5.47
CA TRP A 243 -20.38 -11.39 5.70
C TRP A 243 -19.82 -12.12 4.48
N GLN A 244 -20.09 -11.64 3.26
CA GLN A 244 -19.41 -12.15 2.07
C GLN A 244 -17.91 -11.87 2.13
N CYS A 245 -17.49 -10.66 2.50
CA CYS A 245 -16.08 -10.33 2.67
C CYS A 245 -15.43 -11.20 3.77
N VAL A 246 -16.12 -11.42 4.90
CA VAL A 246 -15.63 -12.29 5.98
C VAL A 246 -15.46 -13.72 5.49
N PHE A 247 -16.48 -14.28 4.83
CA PHE A 247 -16.42 -15.63 4.27
C PHE A 247 -15.26 -15.78 3.29
N TRP A 248 -15.13 -14.88 2.32
CA TRP A 248 -14.06 -14.95 1.32
C TRP A 248 -12.68 -14.72 1.93
N THR A 249 -12.55 -13.84 2.92
CA THR A 249 -11.28 -13.65 3.63
C THR A 249 -10.89 -14.93 4.36
N LEU A 250 -11.81 -15.52 5.13
CA LEU A 250 -11.53 -16.75 5.87
C LEU A 250 -11.18 -17.90 4.92
N LEU A 251 -11.96 -18.11 3.85
CA LEU A 251 -11.73 -19.17 2.89
C LEU A 251 -10.38 -19.00 2.17
N LEU A 252 -10.15 -17.83 1.56
CA LEU A 252 -8.96 -17.61 0.74
C LEU A 252 -7.69 -17.53 1.58
N SER A 253 -7.72 -16.90 2.76
CA SER A 253 -6.55 -16.85 3.65
C SER A 253 -6.24 -18.19 4.32
N SER A 254 -7.26 -19.03 4.58
CA SER A 254 -7.02 -20.41 5.03
C SER A 254 -6.34 -21.23 3.95
N LEU A 255 -6.85 -21.16 2.71
CA LEU A 255 -6.24 -21.85 1.57
C LEU A 255 -4.81 -21.36 1.35
N ASP A 256 -4.60 -20.05 1.27
CA ASP A 256 -3.27 -19.45 1.16
C ASP A 256 -2.32 -19.94 2.28
N SER A 257 -2.77 -19.95 3.54
CA SER A 257 -1.94 -20.43 4.65
C SER A 257 -1.55 -21.90 4.52
N VAL A 258 -2.42 -22.74 3.96
CA VAL A 258 -2.13 -24.18 3.74
C VAL A 258 -1.21 -24.38 2.53
N LEU A 259 -1.43 -23.63 1.45
CA LEU A 259 -0.68 -23.78 0.21
C LEU A 259 0.73 -23.18 0.30
N SER A 260 0.89 -22.03 0.96
CA SER A 260 2.18 -21.35 1.15
C SER A 260 3.19 -22.15 2.00
N ILE A 261 2.73 -23.08 2.83
CA ILE A 261 3.60 -23.95 3.65
C ILE A 261 3.70 -25.38 3.11
N SER A 262 3.17 -25.62 1.91
CA SER A 262 3.08 -26.97 1.35
C SER A 262 4.42 -27.53 0.88
N GLY A 263 5.40 -26.68 0.58
CA GLY A 263 6.68 -27.06 -0.03
C GLY A 263 6.56 -27.49 -1.49
N ASN A 264 5.37 -27.35 -2.10
CA ASN A 264 5.13 -27.68 -3.49
C ASN A 264 5.08 -26.38 -4.32
N PRO A 265 6.00 -26.18 -5.28
CA PRO A 265 6.08 -24.91 -6.04
C PRO A 265 4.78 -24.53 -6.76
N MET A 266 4.04 -25.51 -7.29
CA MET A 266 2.77 -25.26 -7.97
C MET A 266 1.68 -24.79 -6.99
N LEU A 267 1.66 -25.34 -5.78
CA LEU A 267 0.70 -24.93 -4.75
C LEU A 267 1.05 -23.55 -4.18
N GLU A 268 2.34 -23.27 -3.96
CA GLU A 268 2.84 -21.96 -3.54
C GLU A 268 2.52 -20.88 -4.59
N ALA A 269 2.68 -21.18 -5.88
CA ALA A 269 2.26 -20.32 -6.98
C ALA A 269 0.77 -19.97 -6.96
N ILE A 270 -0.08 -20.92 -6.57
CA ILE A 270 -1.52 -20.67 -6.39
C ILE A 270 -1.73 -19.78 -5.15
N SER A 271 -0.98 -20.00 -4.08
CA SER A 271 -0.99 -19.19 -2.86
C SER A 271 -0.78 -17.71 -3.17
N ASP A 272 0.22 -17.38 -3.99
CA ASP A 272 0.52 -16.00 -4.40
C ASP A 272 -0.72 -15.28 -4.97
N LEU A 273 -1.52 -15.98 -5.77
CA LEU A 273 -2.75 -15.44 -6.36
C LEU A 273 -3.86 -15.25 -5.32
N LEU A 274 -3.99 -16.19 -4.38
CA LEU A 274 -5.01 -16.15 -3.33
C LEU A 274 -4.78 -14.98 -2.36
N VAL A 275 -3.52 -14.66 -2.04
CA VAL A 275 -3.16 -13.50 -1.22
C VAL A 275 -3.77 -12.22 -1.79
N TRP A 276 -3.55 -11.95 -3.09
CA TRP A 276 -4.05 -10.72 -3.72
C TRP A 276 -5.56 -10.59 -3.65
N LEU A 277 -6.30 -11.69 -3.83
CA LEU A 277 -7.77 -11.69 -3.76
C LEU A 277 -8.28 -11.55 -2.31
N SER A 278 -7.69 -12.28 -1.37
CA SER A 278 -8.05 -12.22 0.05
C SER A 278 -7.78 -10.83 0.64
N ALA A 279 -6.69 -10.18 0.20
CA ALA A 279 -6.30 -8.85 0.62
C ALA A 279 -7.36 -7.79 0.31
N VAL A 280 -8.04 -7.87 -0.84
CA VAL A 280 -9.14 -6.95 -1.18
C VAL A 280 -10.31 -7.14 -0.22
N ALA A 281 -10.72 -8.38 0.03
CA ALA A 281 -11.84 -8.67 0.91
C ALA A 281 -11.61 -8.15 2.34
N MET A 282 -10.43 -8.37 2.92
CA MET A 282 -10.13 -7.83 4.24
C MET A 282 -9.94 -6.32 4.24
N ALA A 283 -9.34 -5.73 3.21
CA ALA A 283 -9.24 -4.28 3.14
C ALA A 283 -10.63 -3.61 3.26
N LEU A 284 -11.67 -4.22 2.69
CA LEU A 284 -13.07 -3.79 2.85
C LEU A 284 -13.60 -4.00 4.28
N ILE A 285 -13.23 -5.09 4.95
CA ILE A 285 -13.54 -5.33 6.37
C ILE A 285 -12.90 -4.25 7.26
N TYR A 286 -11.63 -3.91 7.03
CA TYR A 286 -10.96 -2.82 7.74
C TYR A 286 -11.66 -1.48 7.52
N ILE A 287 -12.01 -1.15 6.27
CA ILE A 287 -12.79 0.05 5.97
C ILE A 287 -14.11 0.05 6.76
N HIS A 288 -14.86 -1.07 6.76
CA HIS A 288 -16.12 -1.18 7.50
C HIS A 288 -15.94 -0.88 8.99
N PHE A 289 -15.02 -1.58 9.67
CA PHE A 289 -14.82 -1.40 11.10
C PHE A 289 -14.34 0.01 11.44
N ILE A 290 -13.37 0.54 10.70
CA ILE A 290 -12.87 1.89 10.94
C ILE A 290 -13.99 2.93 10.75
N CYS A 291 -14.84 2.78 9.73
CA CYS A 291 -16.01 3.65 9.55
C CYS A 291 -16.99 3.55 10.73
N LYS A 292 -17.28 2.35 11.24
CA LYS A 292 -18.19 2.13 12.37
C LYS A 292 -17.65 2.66 13.70
N PHE A 293 -16.34 2.61 13.92
CA PHE A 293 -15.69 3.17 15.11
C PHE A 293 -15.50 4.68 15.01
N CYS A 294 -14.98 5.18 13.89
CA CYS A 294 -14.68 6.59 13.69
C CYS A 294 -15.94 7.43 13.52
N GLN A 295 -16.97 6.91 12.84
CA GLN A 295 -18.27 7.58 12.63
C GLN A 295 -18.15 9.00 12.06
N ASN A 296 -17.12 9.21 11.25
CA ASN A 296 -16.72 10.51 10.72
C ASN A 296 -16.51 11.60 11.80
N SER A 297 -16.22 11.22 13.04
CA SER A 297 -15.94 12.15 14.14
C SER A 297 -14.46 12.56 14.14
N ALA A 298 -14.21 13.87 14.23
CA ALA A 298 -12.86 14.40 14.37
C ALA A 298 -12.20 14.08 15.73
N SER A 299 -12.97 13.65 16.74
CA SER A 299 -12.45 13.32 18.08
C SER A 299 -12.19 11.83 18.29
N LYS A 300 -12.72 10.95 17.44
CA LYS A 300 -12.50 9.49 17.53
C LYS A 300 -11.33 9.08 16.66
N LEU A 301 -10.45 8.20 17.15
CA LEU A 301 -9.26 7.75 16.41
C LEU A 301 -8.33 8.92 15.96
N THR A 302 -8.26 10.00 16.74
CA THR A 302 -7.47 11.20 16.42
C THR A 302 -6.01 10.91 16.10
N LEU A 303 -5.38 9.97 16.83
CA LEU A 303 -4.00 9.56 16.59
C LEU A 303 -3.84 8.95 15.18
N LEU A 304 -4.76 8.08 14.76
CA LEU A 304 -4.75 7.49 13.42
C LEU A 304 -5.06 8.53 12.34
N GLN A 305 -6.02 9.44 12.60
CA GLN A 305 -6.28 10.55 11.69
C GLN A 305 -5.03 11.42 11.49
N ASN A 306 -4.31 11.73 12.56
CA ASN A 306 -3.06 12.50 12.52
C ASN A 306 -1.99 11.80 11.67
N VAL A 307 -1.82 10.49 11.83
CA VAL A 307 -0.92 9.70 10.98
C VAL A 307 -1.36 9.77 9.52
N GLY A 308 -2.65 9.58 9.22
CA GLY A 308 -3.16 9.61 7.84
C GLY A 308 -2.97 10.95 7.13
N ARG A 309 -2.91 12.05 7.89
CA ARG A 309 -2.57 13.39 7.38
C ARG A 309 -1.13 13.55 6.92
N LEU A 310 -0.25 12.70 7.43
CA LEU A 310 1.19 12.69 7.19
C LEU A 310 1.62 11.43 6.44
N ALA A 311 0.69 10.72 5.80
CA ALA A 311 0.94 9.39 5.26
C ALA A 311 2.11 9.36 4.26
N PHE A 312 2.28 10.37 3.41
CA PHE A 312 3.38 10.38 2.45
C PHE A 312 4.72 10.62 3.15
N SER A 313 4.78 11.58 4.07
CA SER A 313 5.99 11.82 4.87
C SER A 313 6.36 10.62 5.74
N LEU A 314 5.39 9.99 6.41
CA LEU A 314 5.62 8.86 7.30
C LEU A 314 6.02 7.59 6.54
N TYR A 315 5.50 7.37 5.33
CA TYR A 315 5.90 6.26 4.47
C TYR A 315 7.38 6.35 4.06
N ILE A 316 7.84 7.53 3.64
CA ILE A 316 9.25 7.73 3.30
C ILE A 316 10.13 7.64 4.56
N LEU A 317 9.66 8.19 5.69
CA LEU A 317 10.38 8.09 6.97
C LEU A 317 10.50 6.63 7.43
N GLN A 318 9.48 5.79 7.26
CA GLN A 318 9.56 4.34 7.52
C GLN A 318 10.71 3.70 6.75
N SER A 319 10.84 4.03 5.46
CA SER A 319 11.90 3.46 4.63
C SER A 319 13.28 3.91 5.09
N ILE A 320 13.45 5.20 5.37
CA ILE A 320 14.73 5.74 5.84
C ILE A 320 15.10 5.12 7.19
N VAL A 321 14.18 5.11 8.17
CA VAL A 321 14.45 4.56 9.51
C VAL A 321 14.69 3.06 9.45
N GLY A 322 13.86 2.31 8.71
CA GLY A 322 14.01 0.86 8.57
C GLY A 322 15.35 0.48 7.97
N ILE A 323 15.77 1.15 6.90
CA ILE A 323 17.07 0.93 6.25
C ILE A 323 18.23 1.32 7.16
N LEU A 324 18.18 2.51 7.78
CA LEU A 324 19.24 2.95 8.69
C LEU A 324 19.40 1.97 9.85
N LEU A 325 18.29 1.56 10.47
CA LEU A 325 18.30 0.63 11.58
C LEU A 325 18.88 -0.74 11.15
N LEU A 326 18.29 -1.34 10.12
CA LEU A 326 18.56 -2.74 9.76
C LEU A 326 19.82 -2.94 8.93
N ARG A 327 20.25 -1.97 8.12
CA ARG A 327 21.40 -2.16 7.22
C ARG A 327 22.68 -1.47 7.70
N TYR A 328 22.57 -0.49 8.61
CA TYR A 328 23.71 0.33 9.02
C TYR A 328 23.94 0.36 10.54
N ILE A 329 22.89 0.41 11.36
CA ILE A 329 23.02 0.49 12.83
C ILE A 329 23.14 -0.89 13.47
N ALA A 330 22.27 -1.82 13.06
CA ALA A 330 22.22 -3.18 13.60
C ALA A 330 22.14 -4.25 12.47
N PRO A 331 23.11 -4.28 11.53
CA PRO A 331 23.11 -5.25 10.43
C PRO A 331 23.18 -6.72 10.89
N GLU A 332 23.75 -6.98 12.07
CA GLU A 332 23.82 -8.31 12.67
C GLU A 332 22.44 -8.92 12.95
N TRP A 333 21.41 -8.08 13.14
CA TRP A 333 20.03 -8.54 13.36
C TRP A 333 19.47 -9.32 12.17
N LEU A 334 19.98 -9.11 10.95
CA LEU A 334 19.46 -9.78 9.76
C LEU A 334 19.74 -11.28 9.76
N TYR A 335 20.82 -11.68 10.44
CA TYR A 335 21.20 -13.07 10.63
C TYR A 335 20.33 -13.77 11.68
N THR A 336 19.84 -13.05 12.68
CA THR A 336 19.23 -13.65 13.89
C THR A 336 17.74 -13.39 14.06
N LEU A 337 17.21 -12.25 13.59
CA LEU A 337 15.82 -11.87 13.83
C LEU A 337 14.84 -12.86 13.21
N ASP A 338 13.99 -13.43 14.04
CA ASP A 338 12.82 -14.16 13.62
C ASP A 338 11.66 -13.19 13.27
N ARG A 339 10.49 -13.72 12.90
CA ARG A 339 9.33 -12.87 12.59
C ARG A 339 8.84 -12.10 13.82
N ILE A 340 8.97 -12.65 15.04
CA ILE A 340 8.63 -11.91 16.27
C ILE A 340 9.47 -10.63 16.36
N GLY A 341 10.77 -10.74 16.13
CA GLY A 341 11.70 -9.62 16.19
C GLY A 341 11.32 -8.50 15.21
N TYR A 342 11.08 -8.86 13.95
CA TYR A 342 10.63 -7.90 12.92
C TYR A 342 9.28 -7.27 13.25
N MET A 343 8.30 -8.07 13.69
CA MET A 343 6.99 -7.58 14.13
C MET A 343 7.10 -6.62 15.32
N SER A 344 8.00 -6.91 16.27
CA SER A 344 8.23 -6.06 17.44
C SER A 344 8.78 -4.69 17.03
N ILE A 345 9.73 -4.66 16.10
CA ILE A 345 10.23 -3.40 15.52
C ILE A 345 9.09 -2.62 14.86
N ALA A 346 8.26 -3.30 14.06
CA ALA A 346 7.12 -2.66 13.39
C ALA A 346 6.09 -2.09 14.37
N ILE A 347 5.77 -2.81 15.46
CA ILE A 347 4.86 -2.36 16.52
C ILE A 347 5.43 -1.14 17.24
N ILE A 348 6.67 -1.24 17.74
CA ILE A 348 7.33 -0.16 18.48
C ILE A 348 7.36 1.09 17.62
N TYR A 349 7.80 0.96 16.38
CA TYR A 349 7.88 2.10 15.47
C TYR A 349 6.51 2.67 15.12
N SER A 350 5.49 1.84 14.93
CA SER A 350 4.11 2.30 14.68
C SER A 350 3.55 3.12 15.85
N VAL A 351 3.84 2.70 17.09
CA VAL A 351 3.47 3.46 18.31
C VAL A 351 4.21 4.79 18.36
N LEU A 352 5.50 4.82 18.04
CA LEU A 352 6.27 6.05 17.93
C LEU A 352 5.71 6.99 16.86
N GLN A 353 5.27 6.46 15.71
CA GLN A 353 4.67 7.26 14.64
C GLN A 353 3.33 7.87 15.04
N LEU A 354 2.49 7.19 15.83
CA LEU A 354 1.25 7.75 16.38
C LEU A 354 1.52 8.98 17.25
N ALA A 355 2.54 8.90 18.11
CA ALA A 355 2.97 10.01 18.96
C ALA A 355 3.61 11.14 18.14
N LEU A 356 4.56 10.80 17.26
CA LEU A 356 5.29 11.75 16.42
C LEU A 356 4.35 12.55 15.52
N ALA A 357 3.39 11.88 14.86
CA ALA A 357 2.42 12.55 14.01
C ALA A 357 1.59 13.58 14.78
N SER A 358 1.17 13.22 15.99
CA SER A 358 0.36 14.09 16.85
C SER A 358 1.15 15.27 17.38
N LEU A 359 2.40 15.07 17.79
CA LEU A 359 3.30 16.15 18.23
C LEU A 359 3.64 17.09 17.07
N TYR A 360 3.96 16.54 15.90
CA TYR A 360 4.29 17.32 14.71
C TYR A 360 3.12 18.21 14.28
N LEU A 361 1.89 17.68 14.30
CA LEU A 361 0.70 18.41 13.89
C LEU A 361 0.25 19.51 14.87
N ARG A 362 0.83 19.57 16.09
CA ARG A 362 0.65 20.73 16.99
C ARG A 362 1.36 21.98 16.47
N LYS A 363 2.47 21.80 15.73
CA LYS A 363 3.29 22.92 15.20
C LYS A 363 3.07 23.16 13.72
N PHE A 364 2.78 22.12 12.94
CA PHE A 364 2.67 22.20 11.48
C PHE A 364 1.34 21.64 10.98
N ASN A 365 0.76 22.23 9.93
CA ASN A 365 -0.55 21.82 9.42
C ASN A 365 -0.52 20.63 8.44
N GLN A 366 0.66 20.28 7.94
CA GLN A 366 0.89 19.24 6.92
C GLN A 366 2.34 18.74 6.99
N GLY A 367 2.60 17.53 6.49
CA GLY A 367 3.94 16.97 6.49
C GLY A 367 4.86 17.63 5.45
N PRO A 368 6.18 17.47 5.62
CA PRO A 368 7.18 18.10 4.76
C PRO A 368 7.05 17.67 3.30
N LEU A 369 6.87 16.37 3.03
CA LEU A 369 6.76 15.87 1.66
C LEU A 369 5.40 16.20 1.03
N GLU A 370 4.33 16.23 1.82
CA GLU A 370 3.02 16.71 1.35
C GLU A 370 3.10 18.19 0.95
N LYS A 371 3.79 19.02 1.74
CA LYS A 371 4.02 20.43 1.43
C LYS A 371 4.84 20.60 0.15
N LEU A 372 5.95 19.85 0.05
CA LEU A 372 6.83 19.87 -1.13
C LEU A 372 6.07 19.45 -2.38
N TRP A 373 5.37 18.31 -2.34
CA TRP A 373 4.58 17.80 -3.45
C TRP A 373 3.52 18.81 -3.92
N ARG A 374 2.79 19.42 -2.98
CA ARG A 374 1.80 20.46 -3.31
C ARG A 374 2.44 21.69 -3.95
N GLY A 375 3.60 22.12 -3.45
CA GLY A 375 4.33 23.26 -3.99
C GLY A 375 4.84 23.02 -5.42
N LEU A 376 5.42 21.85 -5.67
CA LEU A 376 5.87 21.45 -7.01
C LEU A 376 4.72 21.42 -8.00
N VAL A 377 3.60 20.80 -7.62
CA VAL A 377 2.38 20.75 -8.43
C VAL A 377 1.91 22.16 -8.78
N SER A 378 1.82 23.07 -7.80
CA SER A 378 1.36 24.44 -8.07
C SER A 378 2.25 25.26 -9.00
N ARG A 379 3.54 24.92 -9.10
CA ARG A 379 4.48 25.58 -10.01
C ARG A 379 4.41 25.04 -11.43
N THR A 380 4.07 23.76 -11.58
CA THR A 380 3.99 23.07 -12.88
C THR A 380 2.58 23.01 -13.46
N SER A 381 1.55 23.21 -12.63
CA SER A 381 0.14 23.25 -13.03
C SER A 381 -0.35 24.64 -13.41
#